data_AF-A0A067EME2-F1
#
_entry.id   AF-A0A067EME2-F1
#
_cell.length_a   1.000
_cell.length_b   1.000
_cell.length_c   1.000
_cell.angle_alpha   90.00
_cell.angle_beta   90.00
_cell.angle_gamma   90.00
#
_symmetry.space_group_name_H-M   'P 1'
#
loop_
_entity.id
_entity.type
_entity.pdbx_description
1 polymer ?
#
loop_
_entity_poly.entity_id
_entity_poly.type
_entity_poly.pdbx_seq_one_letter_code
_entity_poly.pdbx_strand_id
1 'polypeptide(L)'
;MAKKISLYGFASHVSARAVKEFLEGHTGEGTVSDVEVGQNKGSRAHAIVEFTTVKAAELIKCLASVRLSYGNSYLKASDAQRRTPHYAKRGIPHYQLGDDLKLNFGCHISKDKFSVLWSQENVSVKLCSDIRKFEFFLSYESVDYKLELSYESIWQIELHRPRGHPAKYLVIQLYGVPMIYENEIHRVREVDFAPSSSIEQSSDICLELPSRAHIPKALKDFFYYKESPVQFTLVPGSVFSCNSDLVHMTHGKKKDKKRKRKRKASINKVNKDAVNCFFCKNKGHMKKACPKYKTWVVKER
;
A
#
# COMPACT_ATOMS: atom_id res chain seq x y z
N MET A 1 11.97 -8.14 -27.89
CA MET A 1 11.16 -7.83 -26.69
C MET A 1 11.87 -8.40 -25.48
N ALA A 2 12.09 -7.56 -24.46
CA ALA A 2 12.70 -7.99 -23.19
C ALA A 2 11.72 -8.82 -22.34
N LYS A 3 12.26 -9.70 -21.50
CA LYS A 3 11.49 -10.59 -20.63
C LYS A 3 12.13 -10.68 -19.25
N LYS A 4 11.33 -10.45 -18.20
CA LYS A 4 11.76 -10.53 -16.80
C LYS A 4 11.38 -11.90 -16.21
N ILE A 5 12.31 -12.53 -15.49
CA ILE A 5 12.08 -13.77 -14.74
C ILE A 5 12.59 -13.63 -13.31
N SER A 6 12.02 -14.39 -12.38
CA SER A 6 12.46 -14.48 -10.98
C SER A 6 13.17 -15.80 -10.75
N LEU A 7 14.35 -15.75 -10.13
CA LEU A 7 15.17 -16.89 -9.74
C LEU A 7 15.21 -17.00 -8.23
N TYR A 8 14.94 -18.20 -7.71
CA TYR A 8 14.92 -18.50 -6.28
C TYR A 8 15.86 -19.66 -5.97
N GLY A 9 16.47 -19.65 -4.79
CA GLY A 9 17.17 -20.82 -4.26
C GLY A 9 18.66 -20.63 -4.02
N PHE A 10 19.21 -19.44 -4.25
CA PHE A 10 20.60 -19.11 -3.92
C PHE A 10 20.85 -19.30 -2.41
N ALA A 11 21.93 -20.00 -2.05
CA ALA A 11 22.23 -20.36 -0.65
C ALA A 11 22.36 -19.14 0.28
N SER A 12 23.01 -18.09 -0.22
CA SER A 12 23.32 -16.84 0.47
C SER A 12 23.21 -15.67 -0.50
N HIS A 13 23.37 -14.44 0.00
CA HIS A 13 23.42 -13.24 -0.83
C HIS A 13 24.40 -13.41 -1.98
N VAL A 14 23.99 -13.01 -3.18
CA VAL A 14 24.82 -13.04 -4.41
C VAL A 14 24.86 -11.63 -4.98
N SER A 15 25.96 -11.24 -5.62
CA SER A 15 25.99 -9.95 -6.32
C SER A 15 25.21 -10.02 -7.63
N ALA A 16 24.60 -8.90 -8.03
CA ALA A 16 23.93 -8.78 -9.33
C ALA A 16 24.87 -9.15 -10.50
N ARG A 17 26.15 -8.77 -10.39
CA ARG A 17 27.19 -9.12 -11.36
C ARG A 17 27.41 -10.63 -11.47
N ALA A 18 27.53 -11.34 -10.34
CA ALA A 18 27.77 -12.78 -10.37
C ALA A 18 26.54 -13.56 -10.89
N VAL A 19 25.33 -13.08 -10.61
CA VAL A 19 24.10 -13.63 -11.22
C VAL A 19 24.09 -13.39 -12.73
N LYS A 20 24.46 -12.19 -13.19
CA LYS A 20 24.57 -11.86 -14.62
C LYS A 20 25.55 -12.80 -15.33
N GLU A 21 26.80 -12.87 -14.86
CA GLU A 21 27.84 -13.71 -15.46
C GLU A 21 27.43 -15.19 -15.52
N PHE A 22 26.81 -15.70 -14.46
CA PHE A 22 26.30 -17.07 -14.41
C PHE A 22 25.22 -17.35 -15.47
N LEU A 23 24.27 -16.44 -15.63
CA LEU A 23 23.16 -16.62 -16.58
C LEU A 23 23.64 -16.47 -18.01
N GLU A 24 24.47 -15.46 -18.29
CA GLU A 24 25.07 -15.26 -19.60
C GLU A 24 26.02 -16.41 -19.99
N GLY A 25 26.58 -17.15 -19.03
CA GLY A 25 27.28 -18.41 -19.31
C GLY A 25 26.41 -19.50 -19.95
N HIS A 26 25.08 -19.43 -19.78
CA HIS A 26 24.13 -20.37 -20.40
C HIS A 26 23.45 -19.78 -21.64
N THR A 27 23.20 -18.46 -21.64
CA THR A 27 22.40 -17.79 -22.68
C THR A 27 23.22 -17.02 -23.71
N GLY A 28 24.50 -16.77 -23.43
CA GLY A 28 25.41 -15.93 -24.22
C GLY A 28 25.62 -14.54 -23.60
N GLU A 29 26.78 -13.94 -23.86
CA GLU A 29 27.13 -12.60 -23.37
C GLU A 29 26.14 -11.53 -23.88
N GLY A 30 25.79 -10.56 -23.02
CA GLY A 30 24.88 -9.47 -23.35
C GLY A 30 23.40 -9.85 -23.41
N THR A 31 23.04 -11.06 -22.97
CA THR A 31 21.64 -11.49 -22.93
C THR A 31 20.88 -11.04 -21.69
N VAL A 32 21.57 -10.53 -20.67
CA VAL A 32 20.99 -10.00 -19.43
C VAL A 32 21.18 -8.49 -19.37
N SER A 33 20.07 -7.74 -19.36
CA SER A 33 20.06 -6.28 -19.32
C SER A 33 20.09 -5.72 -17.90
N ASP A 34 19.37 -6.36 -16.97
CA ASP A 34 19.27 -5.89 -15.59
C ASP A 34 19.13 -7.06 -14.60
N VAL A 35 19.66 -6.86 -13.39
CA VAL A 35 19.62 -7.85 -12.30
C VAL A 35 19.42 -7.14 -10.97
N GLU A 36 18.32 -7.46 -10.32
CA GLU A 36 18.02 -7.08 -8.94
C GLU A 36 18.20 -8.30 -8.04
N VAL A 37 18.99 -8.22 -6.97
CA VAL A 37 19.18 -9.32 -6.02
C VAL A 37 18.66 -8.92 -4.65
N GLY A 38 18.00 -9.86 -3.97
CA GLY A 38 17.47 -9.66 -2.62
C GLY A 38 17.69 -10.88 -1.72
N GLN A 39 17.88 -10.63 -0.44
CA GLN A 39 17.91 -11.67 0.58
C GLN A 39 17.30 -11.14 1.89
N ASN A 40 16.37 -11.89 2.48
CA ASN A 40 15.85 -11.59 3.82
C ASN A 40 16.68 -12.33 4.88
N LYS A 41 16.73 -11.79 6.10
CA LYS A 41 17.46 -12.40 7.21
C LYS A 41 16.95 -13.82 7.49
N GLY A 42 17.82 -14.82 7.33
CA GLY A 42 17.48 -16.24 7.50
C GLY A 42 16.80 -16.90 6.30
N SER A 43 16.64 -16.21 5.16
CA SER A 43 16.12 -16.81 3.92
C SER A 43 17.21 -17.05 2.89
N ARG A 44 16.92 -17.93 1.92
CA ARG A 44 17.70 -18.02 0.68
C ARG A 44 17.59 -16.72 -0.11
N ALA A 45 18.63 -16.38 -0.87
CA ALA A 45 18.59 -15.22 -1.74
C ALA A 45 17.79 -15.53 -3.02
N HIS A 46 17.33 -14.46 -3.67
CA HIS A 46 16.58 -14.49 -4.93
C HIS A 46 17.08 -13.38 -5.84
N ALA A 47 16.84 -13.53 -7.13
CA ALA A 47 17.17 -12.53 -8.13
C ALA A 47 15.98 -12.30 -9.08
N ILE A 48 15.77 -11.07 -9.49
CA ILE A 48 14.86 -10.71 -10.58
C ILE A 48 15.73 -10.26 -11.74
N VAL A 49 15.60 -10.92 -12.88
CA VAL A 49 16.50 -10.78 -14.02
C VAL A 49 15.71 -10.39 -15.25
N GLU A 50 16.11 -9.30 -15.90
CA GLU A 50 15.60 -8.90 -17.19
C GLU A 50 16.53 -9.38 -18.31
N PHE A 51 15.98 -10.15 -19.24
CA PHE A 51 16.68 -10.65 -20.43
C PHE A 51 16.34 -9.79 -21.63
N THR A 52 17.32 -9.59 -22.51
CA THR A 52 17.16 -8.86 -23.78
C THR A 52 16.27 -9.63 -24.76
N THR A 53 16.22 -10.96 -24.64
CA THR A 53 15.40 -11.83 -25.49
C THR A 53 14.53 -12.80 -24.70
N VAL A 54 13.34 -13.10 -25.23
CA VAL A 54 12.44 -14.13 -24.69
C VAL A 54 13.08 -15.52 -24.72
N LYS A 55 13.88 -15.82 -25.76
CA LYS A 55 14.57 -17.10 -25.91
C LYS A 55 15.54 -17.37 -24.77
N ALA A 56 16.32 -16.37 -24.37
CA ALA A 56 17.25 -16.49 -23.25
C ALA A 56 16.52 -16.75 -21.92
N ALA A 57 15.43 -16.02 -21.66
CA ALA A 57 14.61 -16.22 -20.46
C ALA A 57 13.96 -17.61 -20.40
N GLU A 58 13.43 -18.12 -21.51
CA GLU A 58 12.84 -19.47 -21.56
C GLU A 58 13.91 -20.57 -21.45
N LEU A 59 15.10 -20.37 -22.01
CA LEU A 59 16.22 -21.30 -21.85
C LEU A 59 16.56 -21.50 -20.36
N ILE A 60 16.69 -20.41 -19.61
CA ILE A 60 16.96 -20.47 -18.16
C ILE A 60 15.81 -21.16 -17.40
N LYS A 61 14.55 -20.89 -17.78
CA LYS A 61 13.40 -21.58 -17.17
C LYS A 61 13.42 -23.09 -17.42
N CYS A 62 13.73 -23.51 -18.65
CA CYS A 62 13.89 -24.92 -19.01
C CYS A 62 15.03 -25.57 -18.22
N LEU A 63 16.17 -24.90 -18.09
CA LEU A 63 17.29 -25.42 -17.29
C LEU A 63 16.92 -25.56 -15.81
N ALA A 64 16.18 -24.58 -15.27
CA ALA A 64 15.72 -24.58 -13.88
C ALA A 64 14.63 -25.63 -13.59
N SER A 65 13.82 -26.03 -14.58
CA SER A 65 12.86 -27.12 -14.41
C SER A 65 13.53 -28.49 -14.38
N VAL A 66 14.70 -28.62 -15.01
CA VAL A 66 15.52 -29.84 -14.98
C VAL A 66 16.35 -29.90 -13.70
N ARG A 67 17.39 -29.06 -13.57
CA ARG A 67 18.32 -29.07 -12.42
C ARG A 67 19.37 -27.94 -12.41
N LEU A 68 19.03 -26.73 -12.89
CA LEU A 68 19.96 -25.60 -12.83
C LEU A 68 20.42 -25.35 -11.39
N SER A 69 21.73 -25.26 -11.20
CA SER A 69 22.33 -25.05 -9.87
C SER A 69 23.29 -23.87 -9.90
N TYR A 70 23.35 -23.16 -8.79
CA TYR A 70 24.33 -22.11 -8.52
C TYR A 70 25.13 -22.53 -7.29
N GLY A 71 26.39 -22.89 -7.50
CA GLY A 71 27.18 -23.61 -6.51
C GLY A 71 26.47 -24.90 -6.07
N ASN A 72 26.29 -25.09 -4.77
CA ASN A 72 25.65 -26.28 -4.20
C ASN A 72 24.13 -26.13 -4.00
N SER A 73 23.47 -25.20 -4.67
CA SER A 73 22.04 -24.94 -4.50
C SER A 73 21.27 -24.94 -5.81
N TYR A 74 20.17 -25.68 -5.84
CA TYR A 74 19.26 -25.71 -6.98
C TYR A 74 18.45 -24.43 -7.08
N LEU A 75 18.36 -23.93 -8.31
CA LEU A 75 17.57 -22.76 -8.65
C LEU A 75 16.21 -23.15 -9.21
N LYS A 76 15.20 -22.35 -8.87
CA LYS A 76 13.87 -22.38 -9.47
C LYS A 76 13.66 -21.08 -10.22
N ALA A 77 13.06 -21.17 -11.40
CA ALA A 77 12.72 -20.00 -12.21
C ALA A 77 11.20 -19.88 -12.36
N SER A 78 10.69 -18.65 -12.29
CA SER A 78 9.32 -18.31 -12.64
C SER A 78 9.30 -17.06 -13.50
N ASP A 79 8.25 -16.82 -14.28
CA ASP A 79 8.08 -15.52 -14.93
C ASP A 79 7.99 -14.43 -13.84
N ALA A 80 8.79 -13.37 -13.96
CA ALA A 80 8.64 -12.20 -13.10
C ALA A 80 7.45 -11.46 -13.67
N GLN A 81 6.37 -11.39 -12.88
CA GLN A 81 5.09 -10.88 -13.31
C GLN A 81 5.30 -9.52 -14.01
N ARG A 82 5.11 -9.49 -15.34
CA ARG A 82 4.97 -8.21 -16.06
C ARG A 82 3.87 -7.47 -15.32
N ARG A 83 4.16 -6.24 -14.88
CA ARG A 83 3.12 -5.29 -14.49
C ARG A 83 2.33 -4.94 -15.75
N THR A 84 1.41 -5.82 -16.13
CA THR A 84 0.25 -5.54 -16.97
C THR A 84 -0.93 -6.40 -16.50
N PRO A 85 -2.13 -5.81 -16.38
CA PRO A 85 -3.28 -6.42 -15.73
C PRO A 85 -3.89 -7.49 -16.64
N HIS A 86 -3.60 -8.75 -16.33
CA HIS A 86 -4.45 -9.87 -16.72
C HIS A 86 -5.07 -10.45 -15.45
N TYR A 87 -6.08 -9.76 -14.93
CA TYR A 87 -7.07 -10.43 -14.10
C TYR A 87 -7.72 -11.51 -14.97
N ALA A 88 -7.90 -12.68 -14.37
CA ALA A 88 -8.44 -13.89 -14.98
C ALA A 88 -7.51 -14.63 -15.96
N LYS A 89 -6.50 -15.34 -15.42
CA LYS A 89 -6.43 -16.81 -15.52
C LYS A 89 -5.17 -17.36 -14.85
N ARG A 90 -5.41 -18.33 -13.96
CA ARG A 90 -4.49 -19.19 -13.19
C ARG A 90 -4.15 -18.72 -11.78
N GLY A 91 -5.03 -19.08 -10.85
CA GLY A 91 -4.61 -19.67 -9.57
C GLY A 91 -3.94 -18.78 -8.53
N ILE A 92 -4.07 -17.46 -8.61
CA ILE A 92 -3.68 -16.59 -7.49
C ILE A 92 -4.69 -16.82 -6.36
N PRO A 93 -4.28 -17.30 -5.17
CA PRO A 93 -5.18 -17.42 -4.03
C PRO A 93 -5.51 -16.00 -3.53
N HIS A 94 -6.57 -15.45 -4.12
CA HIS A 94 -7.26 -14.28 -3.59
C HIS A 94 -8.10 -14.75 -2.41
N TYR A 95 -7.78 -14.28 -1.20
CA TYR A 95 -8.68 -14.44 -0.07
C TYR A 95 -9.65 -13.28 -0.09
N GLN A 96 -10.92 -13.55 -0.39
CA GLN A 96 -11.99 -12.59 -0.18
C GLN A 96 -12.14 -12.38 1.33
N LEU A 97 -11.89 -11.15 1.80
CA LEU A 97 -12.08 -10.82 3.21
C LEU A 97 -13.56 -10.63 3.53
N GLY A 98 -14.30 -10.10 2.56
CA GLY A 98 -15.74 -9.92 2.61
C GLY A 98 -16.20 -9.08 1.42
N ASP A 99 -17.48 -9.24 1.11
CA ASP A 99 -18.22 -8.32 0.25
C ASP A 99 -19.10 -7.46 1.16
N ASP A 100 -19.50 -6.28 0.67
CA ASP A 100 -20.36 -5.33 1.38
C ASP A 100 -19.82 -4.87 2.74
N LEU A 101 -18.51 -4.62 2.80
CA LEU A 101 -17.86 -4.09 4.00
C LEU A 101 -17.95 -2.57 4.07
N LYS A 102 -17.80 -2.04 5.28
CA LYS A 102 -17.64 -0.59 5.50
C LYS A 102 -16.18 -0.24 5.69
N LEU A 103 -15.69 0.64 4.84
CA LEU A 103 -14.31 1.14 4.82
C LEU A 103 -14.28 2.55 5.41
N ASN A 104 -13.50 2.75 6.46
CA ASN A 104 -13.33 4.05 7.11
C ASN A 104 -11.89 4.54 6.94
N PHE A 105 -11.73 5.75 6.44
CA PHE A 105 -10.47 6.48 6.39
C PHE A 105 -10.38 7.41 7.59
N GLY A 106 -9.26 7.36 8.30
CA GLY A 106 -9.07 8.24 9.45
C GLY A 106 -7.74 8.10 10.16
N CYS A 107 -7.78 8.32 11.48
CA CYS A 107 -6.61 8.20 12.32
C CYS A 107 -6.94 7.82 13.76
N HIS A 108 -6.01 7.15 14.45
CA HIS A 108 -6.10 6.95 15.89
C HIS A 108 -5.98 8.29 16.64
N ILE A 109 -6.92 8.57 17.52
CA ILE A 109 -6.85 9.69 18.47
C ILE A 109 -6.47 9.22 19.88
N SER A 110 -6.71 7.95 20.18
CA SER A 110 -6.22 7.24 21.36
C SER A 110 -6.10 5.74 21.03
N LYS A 111 -5.67 4.92 22.01
CA LYS A 111 -5.53 3.46 21.81
C LYS A 111 -6.87 2.76 21.55
N ASP A 112 -7.95 3.33 22.04
CA ASP A 112 -9.32 2.81 22.05
C ASP A 112 -10.26 3.58 21.10
N LYS A 113 -9.82 4.70 20.52
CA LYS A 113 -10.66 5.55 19.67
C LYS A 113 -10.01 5.88 18.34
N PHE A 114 -10.81 5.72 17.30
CA PHE A 114 -10.47 6.05 15.93
C PHE A 114 -11.38 7.15 15.42
N SER A 115 -10.77 8.22 14.93
CA SER A 115 -11.45 9.36 14.33
C SER A 115 -11.67 9.09 12.84
N VAL A 116 -12.93 8.92 12.44
CA VAL A 116 -13.33 8.67 11.05
C VAL A 116 -13.48 9.98 10.29
N LEU A 117 -12.68 10.18 9.26
CA LEU A 117 -12.72 11.36 8.39
C LEU A 117 -13.66 11.17 7.20
N TRP A 118 -13.65 9.98 6.62
CA TRP A 118 -14.53 9.60 5.53
C TRP A 118 -14.83 8.11 5.57
N SER A 119 -16.01 7.73 5.09
CA SER A 119 -16.48 6.34 5.09
C SER A 119 -17.11 5.99 3.76
N GLN A 120 -16.97 4.73 3.38
CA GLN A 120 -17.62 4.15 2.22
C GLN A 120 -18.23 2.80 2.58
N GLU A 121 -19.44 2.57 2.09
CA GLU A 121 -20.15 1.29 2.22
C GLU A 121 -20.06 0.51 0.91
N ASN A 122 -20.50 -0.76 0.95
CA ASN A 122 -20.49 -1.68 -0.19
C ASN A 122 -19.08 -1.89 -0.77
N VAL A 123 -18.08 -2.03 0.12
CA VAL A 123 -16.69 -2.23 -0.28
C VAL A 123 -16.36 -3.72 -0.32
N SER A 124 -15.85 -4.19 -1.45
CA SER A 124 -15.30 -5.54 -1.59
C SER A 124 -13.79 -5.50 -1.33
N VAL A 125 -13.28 -6.43 -0.52
CA VAL A 125 -11.86 -6.45 -0.12
C VAL A 125 -11.22 -7.79 -0.41
N LYS A 126 -10.15 -7.76 -1.21
CA LYS A 126 -9.36 -8.93 -1.59
C LYS A 126 -7.96 -8.84 -1.00
N LEU A 127 -7.47 -9.93 -0.42
CA LEU A 127 -6.06 -10.10 -0.10
C LEU A 127 -5.40 -10.93 -1.20
N CYS A 128 -4.45 -10.31 -1.89
CA CYS A 128 -3.67 -10.94 -2.92
C CYS A 128 -2.39 -11.49 -2.29
N SER A 129 -2.42 -12.77 -1.88
CA SER A 129 -1.35 -13.42 -1.12
C SER A 129 0.00 -13.42 -1.84
N ASP A 130 -0.02 -13.66 -3.15
CA ASP A 130 1.20 -13.74 -3.97
C ASP A 130 1.84 -12.37 -4.20
N ILE A 131 1.02 -11.31 -4.23
CA ILE A 131 1.45 -9.94 -4.51
C ILE A 131 1.54 -9.11 -3.21
N ARG A 132 1.27 -9.73 -2.05
CA ARG A 132 1.29 -9.09 -0.72
C ARG A 132 0.62 -7.72 -0.73
N LYS A 133 -0.61 -7.65 -1.21
CA LYS A 133 -1.40 -6.41 -1.25
C LYS A 133 -2.85 -6.63 -0.90
N PHE A 134 -3.46 -5.58 -0.36
CA PHE A 134 -4.89 -5.42 -0.26
C PHE A 134 -5.40 -4.70 -1.51
N GLU A 135 -6.54 -5.16 -2.01
CA GLU A 135 -7.30 -4.51 -3.06
C GLU A 135 -8.69 -4.22 -2.53
N PHE A 136 -9.07 -2.95 -2.56
CA PHE A 136 -10.40 -2.48 -2.17
C PHE A 136 -11.12 -2.03 -3.43
N PHE A 137 -12.33 -2.52 -3.63
CA PHE A 137 -13.19 -2.15 -4.75
C PHE A 137 -14.41 -1.46 -4.19
N LEU A 138 -14.69 -0.25 -4.68
CA LEU A 138 -15.81 0.57 -4.22
C LEU A 138 -16.29 1.47 -5.36
N SER A 139 -17.55 1.86 -5.29
CA SER A 139 -18.14 2.86 -6.20
C SER A 139 -18.43 4.13 -5.43
N TYR A 140 -18.02 5.27 -5.96
CA TYR A 140 -18.28 6.59 -5.38
C TYR A 140 -18.67 7.56 -6.48
N GLU A 141 -19.76 8.32 -6.29
CA GLU A 141 -20.30 9.27 -7.29
C GLU A 141 -20.49 8.66 -8.70
N SER A 142 -20.94 7.39 -8.76
CA SER A 142 -21.12 6.61 -10.00
C SER A 142 -19.83 6.24 -10.75
N VAL A 143 -18.68 6.35 -10.08
CA VAL A 143 -17.38 5.94 -10.61
C VAL A 143 -16.84 4.77 -9.79
N ASP A 144 -16.35 3.75 -10.48
CA ASP A 144 -15.74 2.58 -9.86
C ASP A 144 -14.25 2.83 -9.59
N TYR A 145 -13.88 2.66 -8.33
CA TYR A 145 -12.52 2.84 -7.85
C TYR A 145 -11.94 1.53 -7.35
N LYS A 146 -10.66 1.33 -7.66
CA LYS A 146 -9.81 0.33 -7.02
C LYS A 146 -8.73 1.03 -6.21
N LEU A 147 -8.63 0.68 -4.93
CA LEU A 147 -7.53 1.10 -4.06
C LEU A 147 -6.59 -0.07 -3.86
N GLU A 148 -5.30 0.13 -4.08
CA GLU A 148 -4.27 -0.88 -3.82
C GLU A 148 -3.35 -0.46 -2.69
N LEU A 149 -3.17 -1.35 -1.73
CA LEU A 149 -2.27 -1.15 -0.60
C LEU A 149 -1.29 -2.32 -0.49
N SER A 150 -0.03 -2.05 -0.82
CA SER A 150 1.08 -3.00 -0.62
C SER A 150 1.35 -3.21 0.86
N TYR A 151 1.73 -4.43 1.24
CA TYR A 151 2.17 -4.78 2.59
C TYR A 151 3.40 -3.97 3.03
N GLU A 152 4.23 -3.51 2.10
CA GLU A 152 5.36 -2.62 2.38
C GLU A 152 4.92 -1.23 2.86
N SER A 153 3.72 -0.80 2.46
CA SER A 153 3.11 0.46 2.89
C SER A 153 2.36 0.33 4.23
N ILE A 154 2.30 -0.87 4.80
CA ILE A 154 1.60 -1.16 6.05
C ILE A 154 2.59 -1.19 7.20
N TRP A 155 2.36 -0.34 8.19
CA TRP A 155 3.12 -0.34 9.43
C TRP A 155 2.67 -1.48 10.35
N GLN A 156 1.36 -1.59 10.57
CA GLN A 156 0.78 -2.52 11.53
C GLN A 156 -0.68 -2.80 11.19
N ILE A 157 -1.13 -4.02 11.50
CA ILE A 157 -2.53 -4.41 11.43
C ILE A 157 -3.02 -4.77 12.83
N GLU A 158 -4.10 -4.16 13.28
CA GLU A 158 -4.72 -4.43 14.57
C GLU A 158 -6.15 -4.90 14.38
N LEU A 159 -6.50 -6.06 14.96
CA LEU A 159 -7.87 -6.54 15.01
C LEU A 159 -8.47 -6.28 16.39
N HIS A 160 -9.53 -5.48 16.43
CA HIS A 160 -10.30 -5.18 17.63
C HIS A 160 -11.64 -5.92 17.61
N ARG A 161 -11.96 -6.64 18.69
CA ARG A 161 -13.23 -7.37 18.85
C ARG A 161 -14.00 -6.85 20.07
N PRO A 162 -14.67 -5.69 19.97
CA PRO A 162 -15.43 -5.14 21.09
C PRO A 162 -16.55 -6.09 21.52
N ARG A 163 -16.66 -6.32 22.82
CA ARG A 163 -17.67 -7.23 23.39
C ARG A 163 -19.07 -6.64 23.21
N GLY A 164 -20.02 -7.48 22.80
CA GLY A 164 -21.42 -7.06 22.63
C GLY A 164 -21.66 -6.16 21.42
N HIS A 165 -20.70 -6.02 20.51
CA HIS A 165 -20.88 -5.28 19.25
C HIS A 165 -21.09 -6.25 18.08
N PRO A 166 -21.97 -5.91 17.13
CA PRO A 166 -22.23 -6.75 15.96
C PRO A 166 -21.06 -6.79 14.98
N ALA A 167 -20.14 -5.83 15.09
CA ALA A 167 -18.98 -5.67 14.23
C ALA A 167 -17.66 -5.84 15.00
N LYS A 168 -16.61 -6.14 14.25
CA LYS A 168 -15.21 -6.07 14.66
C LYS A 168 -14.45 -5.19 13.68
N TYR A 169 -13.32 -4.66 14.13
CA TYR A 169 -12.61 -3.61 13.42
C TYR A 169 -11.20 -4.08 13.08
N LEU A 170 -10.89 -4.13 11.78
CA LEU A 170 -9.54 -4.39 11.30
C LEU A 170 -8.91 -3.04 10.91
N VAL A 171 -7.99 -2.57 11.74
CA VAL A 171 -7.31 -1.29 11.55
C VAL A 171 -5.94 -1.53 10.94
N ILE A 172 -5.69 -0.89 9.81
CA ILE A 172 -4.46 -0.98 9.03
C ILE A 172 -3.77 0.38 9.11
N GLN A 173 -2.67 0.43 9.84
CA GLN A 173 -1.86 1.64 10.04
C GLN A 173 -0.87 1.77 8.88
N LEU A 174 -0.74 2.96 8.29
CA LEU A 174 -0.03 3.14 7.02
C LEU A 174 1.23 3.99 7.15
N TYR A 175 2.25 3.67 6.35
CA TYR A 175 3.40 4.57 6.13
C TYR A 175 3.10 5.64 5.07
N GLY A 176 2.20 5.34 4.13
CA GLY A 176 1.85 6.18 3.00
C GLY A 176 0.44 5.89 2.47
N VAL A 177 -0.02 6.72 1.54
CA VAL A 177 -1.39 6.69 0.98
C VAL A 177 -1.55 5.49 0.03
N PRO A 178 -2.72 4.81 0.00
CA PRO A 178 -3.01 3.78 -0.99
C PRO A 178 -2.93 4.31 -2.43
N MET A 179 -2.68 3.42 -3.40
CA MET A 179 -2.74 3.77 -4.81
C MET A 179 -4.19 3.74 -5.29
N ILE A 180 -4.64 4.81 -5.94
CA ILE A 180 -6.00 4.96 -6.44
C ILE A 180 -6.04 4.75 -7.95
N TYR A 181 -6.99 3.93 -8.39
CA TYR A 181 -7.26 3.65 -9.79
C TYR A 181 -8.74 3.91 -10.08
N GLU A 182 -8.99 4.64 -11.17
CA GLU A 182 -10.32 4.85 -11.71
C GLU A 182 -10.58 3.83 -12.83
N ASN A 183 -11.72 3.14 -12.78
CA ASN A 183 -12.15 2.14 -13.76
C ASN A 183 -11.07 1.06 -14.03
N GLU A 184 -10.29 0.68 -13.00
CA GLU A 184 -9.17 -0.28 -13.00
C GLU A 184 -8.00 -0.03 -13.98
N ILE A 185 -8.12 0.95 -14.87
CA ILE A 185 -7.22 1.17 -16.00
C ILE A 185 -6.34 2.40 -15.77
N HIS A 186 -6.89 3.47 -15.22
CA HIS A 186 -6.21 4.75 -15.09
C HIS A 186 -5.75 4.96 -13.65
N ARG A 187 -4.43 4.96 -13.44
CA ARG A 187 -3.84 5.32 -12.15
C ARG A 187 -3.99 6.83 -11.95
N VAL A 188 -4.84 7.23 -11.03
CA VAL A 188 -5.04 8.65 -10.68
C VAL A 188 -4.35 8.89 -9.34
N ARG A 189 -3.04 9.12 -9.38
CA ARG A 189 -2.23 9.29 -8.15
C ARG A 189 -2.41 10.67 -7.49
N GLU A 190 -3.08 11.59 -8.17
CA GLU A 190 -3.06 13.03 -7.86
C GLU A 190 -4.40 13.57 -7.34
N VAL A 191 -5.45 12.75 -7.31
CA VAL A 191 -6.79 13.19 -6.91
C VAL A 191 -7.29 12.29 -5.79
N ASP A 192 -7.23 12.82 -4.57
CA ASP A 192 -8.08 12.34 -3.50
C ASP A 192 -9.54 12.69 -3.85
N PHE A 193 -10.30 11.68 -4.27
CA PHE A 193 -11.71 11.86 -4.63
C PHE A 193 -12.59 12.05 -3.39
N ALA A 194 -12.09 11.72 -2.18
CA ALA A 194 -12.88 11.87 -0.97
C ALA A 194 -13.00 13.36 -0.58
N PRO A 195 -14.16 13.77 -0.04
CA PRO A 195 -14.37 15.13 0.42
C PRO A 195 -13.23 15.62 1.31
N SER A 196 -12.79 16.85 1.06
CA SER A 196 -11.74 17.53 1.82
C SER A 196 -10.38 16.80 1.87
N SER A 197 -10.06 16.00 0.85
CA SER A 197 -8.82 15.22 0.81
C SER A 197 -8.64 14.31 2.05
N SER A 198 -9.72 13.61 2.42
CA SER A 198 -9.75 12.79 3.63
C SER A 198 -8.88 11.53 3.53
N ILE A 199 -8.69 10.95 2.33
CA ILE A 199 -7.82 9.78 2.14
C ILE A 199 -6.36 10.17 2.36
N GLU A 200 -5.92 11.29 1.80
CA GLU A 200 -4.55 11.81 1.97
C GLU A 200 -4.24 12.28 3.40
N GLN A 201 -5.25 12.73 4.13
CA GLN A 201 -5.11 13.14 5.53
C GLN A 201 -5.15 11.98 6.51
N SER A 202 -5.58 10.80 6.06
CA SER A 202 -5.67 9.61 6.90
C SER A 202 -4.31 8.97 7.10
N SER A 203 -4.01 8.58 8.33
CA SER A 203 -2.85 7.75 8.68
C SER A 203 -3.20 6.27 8.78
N ASP A 204 -4.49 5.96 8.85
CA ASP A 204 -5.02 4.63 9.13
C ASP A 204 -6.28 4.37 8.31
N ILE A 205 -6.48 3.11 7.94
CA ILE A 205 -7.71 2.60 7.33
C ILE A 205 -8.35 1.62 8.32
N CYS A 206 -9.66 1.71 8.54
CA CYS A 206 -10.40 0.80 9.41
C CYS A 206 -11.53 0.12 8.63
N LEU A 207 -11.46 -1.21 8.52
CA LEU A 207 -12.54 -2.04 7.99
C LEU A 207 -13.46 -2.49 9.10
N GLU A 208 -14.76 -2.23 8.94
CA GLU A 208 -15.79 -2.83 9.78
C GLU A 208 -16.21 -4.15 9.17
N LEU A 209 -16.00 -5.23 9.93
CA LEU A 209 -16.31 -6.59 9.54
C LEU A 209 -17.44 -7.09 10.44
N PRO A 210 -18.38 -7.91 9.91
CA PRO A 210 -19.30 -8.65 10.78
C PRO A 210 -18.52 -9.42 11.86
N SER A 211 -19.04 -9.45 13.09
CA SER A 211 -18.39 -10.12 14.23
C SER A 211 -17.97 -11.56 13.90
N ARG A 212 -18.83 -12.28 13.18
CA ARG A 212 -18.64 -13.67 12.73
C ARG A 212 -17.81 -13.84 11.46
N ALA A 213 -17.41 -12.77 10.78
CA ALA A 213 -16.65 -12.86 9.52
C ALA A 213 -15.36 -13.68 9.72
N HIS A 214 -14.96 -14.48 8.75
CA HIS A 214 -13.71 -15.22 8.88
C HIS A 214 -12.52 -14.28 8.64
N ILE A 215 -11.49 -14.33 9.49
CA ILE A 215 -10.23 -13.62 9.27
C ILE A 215 -9.24 -14.61 8.65
N PRO A 216 -8.85 -14.45 7.38
CA PRO A 216 -7.95 -15.38 6.70
C PRO A 216 -6.65 -15.60 7.48
N LYS A 217 -6.16 -16.85 7.53
CA LYS A 217 -4.90 -17.17 8.21
C LYS A 217 -3.72 -16.36 7.66
N ALA A 218 -3.70 -16.15 6.34
CA ALA A 218 -2.68 -15.34 5.67
C ALA A 218 -2.60 -13.90 6.21
N LEU A 219 -3.70 -13.34 6.72
CA LEU A 219 -3.71 -12.03 7.37
C LEU A 219 -3.12 -12.09 8.78
N LYS A 220 -3.39 -13.18 9.52
CA LYS A 220 -2.83 -13.40 10.87
C LYS A 220 -1.32 -13.69 10.83
N ASP A 221 -0.84 -14.28 9.74
CA ASP A 221 0.59 -14.56 9.50
C ASP A 221 1.37 -13.28 9.10
N PHE A 222 0.70 -12.12 8.97
CA PHE A 222 1.36 -10.85 8.71
C PHE A 222 2.24 -10.42 9.90
N PHE A 223 3.48 -10.02 9.62
CA PHE A 223 4.55 -9.85 10.61
C PHE A 223 4.24 -8.82 11.72
N TYR A 224 3.35 -7.86 11.45
CA TYR A 224 2.91 -6.83 12.41
C TYR A 224 1.41 -6.90 12.72
N TYR A 225 0.80 -8.08 12.58
CA TYR A 225 -0.57 -8.33 13.00
C TYR A 225 -0.64 -8.50 14.53
N LYS A 226 -1.62 -7.84 15.17
CA LYS A 226 -1.96 -8.10 16.58
C LYS A 226 -3.47 -8.08 16.80
N GLU A 227 -3.90 -8.84 17.79
CA GLU A 227 -5.28 -8.76 18.29
C GLU A 227 -5.29 -7.92 19.57
N SER A 228 -6.21 -6.96 19.64
CA SER A 228 -6.36 -6.06 20.77
C SER A 228 -7.58 -6.48 21.61
N PRO A 229 -7.42 -6.67 22.93
CA PRO A 229 -8.55 -6.90 23.83
C PRO A 229 -9.26 -5.59 24.23
N VAL A 230 -8.72 -4.44 23.83
CA VAL A 230 -9.22 -3.12 24.21
C VAL A 230 -10.57 -2.87 23.53
N GLN A 231 -11.49 -2.23 24.25
CA GLN A 231 -12.72 -1.74 23.63
C GLN A 231 -12.34 -0.69 22.58
N PHE A 232 -12.92 -0.80 21.39
CA PHE A 232 -12.59 0.06 20.27
C PHE A 232 -13.83 0.77 19.79
N THR A 233 -13.73 2.08 19.57
CA THR A 233 -14.87 2.92 19.17
C THR A 233 -14.48 3.82 18.01
N LEU A 234 -15.35 3.86 17.00
CA LEU A 234 -15.29 4.83 15.92
C LEU A 234 -16.00 6.11 16.36
N VAL A 235 -15.35 7.25 16.20
CA VAL A 235 -15.96 8.56 16.45
C VAL A 235 -15.90 9.41 15.17
N PRO A 236 -16.92 10.23 14.88
CA PRO A 236 -16.85 11.18 13.79
C PRO A 236 -15.68 12.14 13.98
N GLY A 237 -14.86 12.25 12.96
CA GLY A 237 -13.71 13.15 12.88
C GLY A 237 -13.97 14.35 11.98
N SER A 238 -13.07 15.33 12.07
CA SER A 238 -13.01 16.42 11.10
C SER A 238 -11.59 16.53 10.57
N VAL A 239 -11.45 16.72 9.27
CA VAL A 239 -10.17 17.02 8.61
C VAL A 239 -9.49 18.24 9.22
N PHE A 240 -8.16 18.20 9.33
CA PHE A 240 -7.41 19.12 10.19
C PHE A 240 -7.19 20.51 9.58
N SER A 241 -7.46 20.72 8.29
CA SER A 241 -7.55 22.03 7.62
C SER A 241 -7.67 21.80 6.11
N CYS A 242 -8.71 22.35 5.49
CA CYS A 242 -8.80 22.51 4.04
C CYS A 242 -8.19 23.86 3.67
N ASN A 243 -6.87 23.97 3.52
CA ASN A 243 -6.32 25.09 2.76
C ASN A 243 -6.46 24.74 1.28
N SER A 244 -7.61 25.08 0.70
CA SER A 244 -7.87 25.07 -0.74
C SER A 244 -7.14 26.20 -1.50
N ASP A 245 -6.15 26.86 -0.88
CA ASP A 245 -5.43 28.01 -1.45
C ASP A 245 -4.29 27.64 -2.40
N LEU A 246 -4.16 26.39 -2.83
CA LEU A 246 -3.29 26.03 -3.95
C LEU A 246 -4.10 25.94 -5.25
N VAL A 247 -4.74 27.06 -5.59
CA VAL A 247 -5.21 27.32 -6.96
C VAL A 247 -4.01 27.79 -7.77
N HIS A 248 -3.83 27.15 -8.93
CA HIS A 248 -2.90 27.52 -9.99
C HIS A 248 -2.66 29.03 -10.10
N MET A 249 -1.39 29.45 -10.04
CA MET A 249 -0.99 30.74 -10.59
C MET A 249 -1.00 30.64 -12.12
N THR A 250 -2.10 31.09 -12.74
CA THR A 250 -2.06 31.67 -14.08
C THR A 250 -2.71 33.04 -14.05
N HIS A 251 -2.02 34.00 -14.67
CA HIS A 251 -2.35 35.42 -14.69
C HIS A 251 -3.78 35.70 -15.20
N GLY A 252 -4.54 36.54 -14.48
CA GLY A 252 -5.82 37.04 -14.99
C GLY A 252 -6.58 37.98 -14.05
N LYS A 253 -6.32 39.29 -14.17
CA LYS A 253 -7.11 40.50 -13.90
C LYS A 253 -8.17 40.58 -12.76
N LYS A 254 -8.07 41.70 -12.04
CA LYS A 254 -8.94 42.27 -10.98
C LYS A 254 -10.45 42.36 -11.30
N LYS A 255 -11.24 42.25 -10.21
CA LYS A 255 -12.58 42.83 -9.82
C LYS A 255 -13.45 41.68 -9.27
N ASP A 256 -14.05 41.67 -8.08
CA ASP A 256 -14.62 42.73 -7.25
C ASP A 256 -14.58 42.40 -5.74
N LYS A 257 -14.39 43.46 -4.93
CA LYS A 257 -14.60 43.46 -3.48
C LYS A 257 -16.09 43.65 -3.19
N LYS A 258 -16.73 42.72 -2.47
CA LYS A 258 -17.65 42.93 -1.32
C LYS A 258 -18.63 41.76 -1.15
N ARG A 259 -18.29 40.83 -0.27
CA ARG A 259 -19.23 40.17 0.67
C ARG A 259 -18.46 39.41 1.76
N LYS A 260 -17.48 40.09 2.36
CA LYS A 260 -16.89 39.69 3.65
C LYS A 260 -17.63 40.45 4.75
N ARG A 261 -18.51 39.76 5.48
CA ARG A 261 -18.68 39.86 6.95
C ARG A 261 -19.89 39.02 7.35
N LYS A 262 -19.70 38.24 8.42
CA LYS A 262 -20.66 37.37 9.13
C LYS A 262 -20.83 35.96 8.57
N ARG A 263 -19.87 35.10 8.90
CA ARG A 263 -20.09 33.83 9.61
C ARG A 263 -18.75 33.37 10.17
N LYS A 264 -18.33 34.03 11.26
CA LYS A 264 -17.35 33.44 12.20
C LYS A 264 -18.11 32.32 12.91
N ALA A 265 -18.03 31.09 12.40
CA ALA A 265 -18.32 29.92 13.19
C ALA A 265 -17.05 29.56 13.95
N SER A 266 -17.20 29.44 15.26
CA SER A 266 -16.20 29.12 16.26
C SER A 266 -15.40 27.87 15.87
N ILE A 267 -14.15 28.08 15.45
CA ILE A 267 -13.15 27.03 15.35
C ILE A 267 -12.85 26.58 16.78
N ASN A 268 -13.23 25.36 17.13
CA ASN A 268 -12.62 24.69 18.28
C ASN A 268 -11.13 24.54 17.95
N LYS A 269 -10.30 25.40 18.52
CA LYS A 269 -8.84 25.26 18.53
C LYS A 269 -8.52 23.93 19.18
N VAL A 270 -8.25 22.90 18.37
CA VAL A 270 -7.62 21.68 18.87
C VAL A 270 -6.27 22.10 19.45
N ASN A 271 -6.05 21.72 20.70
CA ASN A 271 -4.85 22.03 21.43
C ASN A 271 -3.65 21.36 20.73
N LYS A 272 -2.79 22.15 20.07
CA LYS A 272 -1.67 21.64 19.25
C LYS A 272 -0.72 20.73 20.04
N ASP A 273 -0.70 20.88 21.36
CA ASP A 273 0.14 20.11 22.28
C ASP A 273 -0.30 18.63 22.46
N ALA A 274 -1.48 18.26 21.95
CA ALA A 274 -2.01 16.89 22.03
C ALA A 274 -1.61 15.99 20.83
N VAL A 275 -1.00 16.54 19.77
CA VAL A 275 -0.69 15.80 18.54
C VAL A 275 0.80 15.46 18.47
N ASN A 276 1.14 14.18 18.40
CA ASN A 276 2.50 13.69 18.19
C ASN A 276 2.78 13.54 16.68
N CYS A 277 3.90 14.09 16.22
CA CYS A 277 4.42 13.88 14.89
C CYS A 277 4.98 12.47 14.76
N PHE A 278 4.31 11.60 14.01
CA PHE A 278 4.72 10.20 13.87
C PHE A 278 6.08 9.96 13.20
N PHE A 279 6.59 10.93 12.41
CA PHE A 279 7.90 10.80 11.77
C PHE A 279 9.07 11.12 12.72
N CYS A 280 8.96 12.18 13.52
CA CYS A 280 10.04 12.60 14.42
C CYS A 280 9.76 12.33 15.91
N LYS A 281 8.58 11.82 16.24
CA LYS A 281 8.04 11.58 17.60
C LYS A 281 7.86 12.84 18.47
N ASN A 282 7.96 14.04 17.90
CA ASN A 282 7.79 15.29 18.64
C ASN A 282 6.33 15.76 18.67
N LYS A 283 5.92 16.40 19.77
CA LYS A 283 4.58 17.03 19.92
C LYS A 283 4.43 18.27 19.03
N GLY A 284 3.18 18.71 18.82
CA GLY A 284 2.87 20.03 18.27
C GLY A 284 2.58 20.10 16.77
N HIS A 285 2.79 19.01 16.02
CA HIS A 285 2.66 19.02 14.55
C HIS A 285 2.47 17.61 13.96
N MET A 286 1.93 17.53 12.74
CA MET A 286 1.77 16.27 11.98
C MET A 286 2.93 16.05 10.99
N LYS A 287 3.04 14.83 10.43
CA LYS A 287 4.09 14.42 9.47
C LYS A 287 4.26 15.39 8.29
N LYS A 288 3.17 15.91 7.71
CA LYS A 288 3.21 16.88 6.59
C LYS A 288 3.85 18.23 6.96
N ALA A 289 3.75 18.63 8.23
CA ALA A 289 4.40 19.81 8.78
C ALA A 289 5.75 19.48 9.44
N CYS A 290 6.19 18.22 9.40
CA CYS A 290 7.44 17.78 10.03
C CYS A 290 8.64 18.25 9.22
N PRO A 291 9.55 19.05 9.81
CA PRO A 291 10.76 19.48 9.13
C PRO A 291 11.63 18.29 8.70
N LYS A 292 11.75 17.26 9.57
CA LYS A 292 12.52 16.04 9.28
C LYS A 292 11.93 15.24 8.12
N TYR A 293 10.60 15.17 8.01
CA TYR A 293 9.94 14.48 6.91
C TYR A 293 10.15 15.22 5.59
N LYS A 294 10.04 16.57 5.60
CA LYS A 294 10.30 17.37 4.40
C LYS A 294 11.74 17.19 3.90
N THR A 295 12.72 17.13 4.78
CA THR A 295 14.11 16.86 4.40
C THR A 295 14.35 15.42 3.91
N TRP A 296 13.63 14.43 4.45
CA TRP A 296 13.69 13.04 4.00
C TRP A 296 13.13 12.91 2.57
N VAL A 297 11.93 13.46 2.31
CA VAL A 297 11.30 13.45 0.98
C VAL A 297 12.16 14.09 -0.11
N VAL A 298 12.95 15.12 0.21
CA VAL A 298 13.86 15.77 -0.75
C VAL A 298 15.12 14.93 -1.03
N LYS A 299 15.49 14.02 -0.12
CA LYS A 299 16.66 13.15 -0.23
C LYS A 299 16.39 11.84 -0.98
N GLU A 300 15.13 11.38 -1.01
CA GLU A 300 14.68 10.20 -1.79
C GLU A 300 14.06 10.55 -3.15
N ARG A 301 14.17 11.81 -3.60
CA ARG A 301 13.97 12.21 -5.00
C ARG A 301 15.30 12.35 -5.70
#